data_AF-A0A847NPZ2-F1
#
_entry.id   AF-A0A847NPZ2-F1
#
_cell.length_a   1.000
_cell.length_b   1.000
_cell.length_c   1.000
_cell.angle_alpha   90.00
_cell.angle_beta   90.00
_cell.angle_gamma   90.00
#
_symmetry.space_group_name_H-M   'P 1'
#
loop_
_entity.id
_entity.type
_entity.pdbx_description
1 polymer ?
#
loop_
_entity_poly.entity_id
_entity_poly.type
_entity_poly.pdbx_seq_one_letter_code
_entity_poly.pdbx_strand_id
1 'polypeptide(L)'
;MRKFIVFLSFLSFLFGLDSYDVKNWYDAGSYNRVCQDSVREYFILNQDPAIANMYANSCLQMDKINELIIPVVMLYETKEARVNASLYATILFQKKMLYLALVDGVDISYIRTPKVEYILSIVFDKFVAKEYEVVGDAYRIKLTENSYSDLLVNEENGITQMIIAIYEDGRLRSVKKYW
;
A
#
# COMPACT_ATOMS: atom_id res chain seq x y z
N MET A 1 16.49 36.50 31.48
CA MET A 1 15.43 35.49 31.22
C MET A 1 14.61 35.79 29.97
N ARG A 2 14.09 37.01 29.75
CA ARG A 2 13.31 37.36 28.54
C ARG A 2 14.04 37.16 27.20
N LYS A 3 15.36 37.37 27.14
CA LYS A 3 16.18 37.16 25.92
C LYS A 3 16.44 35.67 25.59
N PHE A 4 16.36 34.78 26.58
CA PHE A 4 16.57 33.33 26.37
C PHE A 4 15.32 32.66 25.79
N ILE A 5 14.13 33.13 26.16
CA ILE A 5 12.84 32.63 25.65
C ILE A 5 12.68 32.94 24.15
N VAL A 6 13.12 34.13 23.72
CA VAL A 6 13.09 34.51 22.28
C VAL A 6 14.03 33.66 21.43
N PHE A 7 15.18 33.25 21.99
CA PHE A 7 16.13 32.38 21.29
C PHE A 7 15.60 30.94 21.16
N LEU A 8 14.89 30.42 22.17
CA LEU A 8 14.29 29.09 22.13
C LEU A 8 13.15 28.98 21.10
N SER A 9 12.34 30.04 20.95
CA SER A 9 11.27 30.08 19.93
C SER A 9 11.78 30.14 18.49
N PHE A 10 13.02 30.58 18.26
CA PHE A 10 13.60 30.69 16.92
C PHE A 10 14.18 29.35 16.42
N LEU A 11 14.60 28.46 17.34
CA LEU A 11 15.15 27.13 17.01
C LEU A 11 14.09 26.15 16.47
N SER A 12 12.81 26.35 16.80
CA SER A 12 11.71 25.51 16.33
C SER A 12 11.36 25.69 14.84
N PHE A 13 11.87 26.73 14.18
CA PHE A 13 11.58 27.00 12.76
C PHE A 13 12.56 26.32 11.78
N LEU A 14 13.65 25.71 12.26
CA LEU A 14 14.72 25.21 11.39
C LEU A 14 14.57 23.75 10.93
N PHE A 15 13.48 23.07 11.31
CA PHE A 15 13.24 21.67 10.94
C PHE A 15 11.84 21.47 10.34
N GLY A 16 11.38 22.43 9.53
CA GLY A 16 10.14 22.27 8.76
C GLY A 16 10.37 21.35 7.57
N LEU A 17 9.57 20.30 7.45
CA LEU A 17 9.49 19.49 6.24
C LEU A 17 9.00 20.36 5.07
N ASP A 18 9.68 20.29 3.93
CA ASP A 18 9.24 20.93 2.69
C ASP A 18 9.10 19.94 1.52
N SER A 19 8.59 20.42 0.39
CA SER A 19 8.40 19.59 -0.82
C SER A 19 9.72 19.14 -1.44
N TYR A 20 10.82 19.88 -1.24
CA TYR A 20 12.14 19.53 -1.76
C TYR A 20 12.71 18.32 -1.01
N ASP A 21 12.56 18.28 0.32
CA ASP A 21 12.94 17.15 1.15
C ASP A 21 12.22 15.87 0.72
N VAL A 22 10.90 15.94 0.56
CA VAL A 22 10.09 14.78 0.17
C VAL A 22 10.49 14.28 -1.21
N LYS A 23 10.65 15.21 -2.17
CA LYS A 23 11.07 14.87 -3.53
C LYS A 23 12.46 14.22 -3.54
N ASN A 24 13.41 14.75 -2.77
CA ASN A 24 14.74 14.15 -2.67
C ASN A 24 14.70 12.74 -2.09
N TRP A 25 13.91 12.50 -1.04
CA TRP A 25 13.76 11.15 -0.48
C TRP A 25 13.11 10.20 -1.48
N TYR A 26 12.12 10.66 -2.23
CA TYR A 26 11.46 9.88 -3.26
C TYR A 26 12.43 9.50 -4.39
N ASP A 27 13.15 10.50 -4.93
CA ASP A 27 14.13 10.31 -6.00
C ASP A 27 15.30 9.41 -5.55
N ALA A 28 15.64 9.42 -4.26
CA ALA A 28 16.64 8.54 -3.65
C ALA A 28 16.11 7.13 -3.28
N GLY A 29 14.85 6.82 -3.54
CA GLY A 29 14.24 5.52 -3.19
C GLY A 29 14.05 5.29 -1.69
N SER A 30 14.11 6.36 -0.87
CA SER A 30 13.89 6.30 0.58
C SER A 30 12.40 6.25 0.91
N TYR A 31 11.70 5.24 0.40
CA TYR A 31 10.23 5.11 0.50
C TYR A 31 9.72 5.05 1.94
N ASN A 32 10.52 4.53 2.87
CA ASN A 32 10.20 4.52 4.30
C ASN A 32 10.17 5.91 4.93
N ARG A 33 10.88 6.91 4.35
CA ARG A 33 10.83 8.32 4.78
C ARG A 33 9.66 9.05 4.16
N VAL A 34 9.38 8.77 2.90
CA VAL A 34 8.25 9.37 2.19
C VAL A 34 6.93 8.84 2.78
N CYS A 35 6.81 7.53 3.06
CA CYS A 35 5.62 6.94 3.67
C CYS A 35 5.59 7.09 5.21
N GLN A 36 5.57 8.33 5.68
CA GLN A 36 5.46 8.70 7.10
C GLN A 36 4.31 9.69 7.32
N ASP A 37 3.78 9.71 8.55
CA ASP A 37 2.66 10.58 8.92
C ASP A 37 2.95 12.07 8.70
N SER A 38 4.19 12.52 8.92
CA SER A 38 4.58 13.92 8.70
C SER A 38 4.45 14.36 7.24
N VAL A 39 4.80 13.48 6.29
CA VAL A 39 4.61 13.74 4.85
C VAL A 39 3.12 13.74 4.50
N ARG A 40 2.34 12.86 5.14
CA ARG A 40 0.88 12.82 4.99
C ARG A 40 0.24 14.13 5.42
N GLU A 41 0.58 14.60 6.62
CA GLU A 41 0.12 15.87 7.16
C GLU A 41 0.53 17.05 6.28
N TYR A 42 1.77 17.04 5.78
CA TYR A 42 2.28 18.08 4.88
C TYR A 42 1.42 18.22 3.62
N PHE A 43 1.17 17.14 2.87
CA PHE A 43 0.43 17.28 1.62
C PHE A 43 -1.05 17.58 1.85
N ILE A 44 -1.64 17.13 2.96
CA ILE A 44 -3.01 17.50 3.35
C ILE A 44 -3.08 18.99 3.63
N LEU A 45 -2.17 19.52 4.46
CA LEU A 45 -2.18 20.92 4.85
C LEU A 45 -1.97 21.84 3.64
N ASN A 46 -1.03 21.47 2.77
CA ASN A 46 -0.65 22.26 1.60
C ASN A 46 -1.51 21.98 0.36
N GLN A 47 -2.44 21.01 0.44
CA GLN A 47 -3.23 20.53 -0.70
C GLN A 47 -2.34 20.20 -1.91
N ASP A 48 -1.26 19.45 -1.69
CA ASP A 48 -0.24 19.16 -2.70
C ASP A 48 -0.44 17.77 -3.34
N PRO A 49 -1.07 17.68 -4.53
CA PRO A 49 -1.33 16.40 -5.18
C PRO A 49 -0.06 15.70 -5.68
N ALA A 50 1.02 16.44 -5.97
CA ALA A 50 2.26 15.83 -6.41
C ALA A 50 2.91 15.04 -5.27
N ILE A 51 2.95 15.64 -4.07
CA ILE A 51 3.46 14.97 -2.88
C ILE A 51 2.52 13.84 -2.44
N ALA A 52 1.20 14.02 -2.53
CA ALA A 52 0.23 12.95 -2.25
C ALA A 52 0.47 11.71 -3.15
N ASN A 53 0.80 11.92 -4.42
CA ASN A 53 1.11 10.83 -5.36
C ASN A 53 2.45 10.13 -5.03
N MET A 54 3.50 10.89 -4.71
CA MET A 54 4.79 10.34 -4.26
C MET A 54 4.62 9.52 -2.96
N TYR A 55 3.82 10.04 -2.04
CA TYR A 55 3.44 9.36 -0.80
C TYR A 55 2.75 8.03 -1.07
N ALA A 56 1.69 8.03 -1.89
CA ALA A 56 0.94 6.83 -2.24
C ALA A 56 1.83 5.76 -2.86
N ASN A 57 2.65 6.14 -3.85
CA ASN A 57 3.59 5.23 -4.51
C ASN A 57 4.59 4.64 -3.50
N SER A 58 5.18 5.48 -2.65
CA SER A 58 6.13 5.03 -1.63
C SER A 58 5.49 4.08 -0.61
N CYS A 59 4.25 4.34 -0.21
CA CYS A 59 3.52 3.47 0.69
C CYS A 59 3.20 2.11 0.07
N LEU A 60 2.94 2.04 -1.25
CA LEU A 60 2.82 0.77 -1.95
C LEU A 60 4.12 -0.03 -1.96
N GLN A 61 5.27 0.63 -2.18
CA GLN A 61 6.59 -0.02 -2.11
C GLN A 61 6.89 -0.59 -0.72
N MET A 62 6.31 0.03 0.32
CA MET A 62 6.40 -0.40 1.72
C MET A 62 5.25 -1.32 2.15
N ASP A 63 4.38 -1.76 1.23
CA ASP A 63 3.17 -2.56 1.46
C ASP A 63 2.16 -1.97 2.47
N LYS A 64 2.22 -0.66 2.69
CA LYS A 64 1.33 0.11 3.56
C LYS A 64 0.08 0.54 2.80
N ILE A 65 -0.69 -0.43 2.29
CA ILE A 65 -1.86 -0.18 1.42
C ILE A 65 -2.90 0.74 2.07
N ASN A 66 -3.07 0.69 3.40
CA ASN A 66 -4.06 1.53 4.09
C ASN A 66 -3.76 3.03 3.98
N GLU A 67 -2.50 3.41 3.77
CA GLU A 67 -2.10 4.81 3.61
C GLU A 67 -2.59 5.42 2.28
N LEU A 68 -3.13 4.61 1.37
CA LEU A 68 -3.69 5.06 0.09
C LEU A 68 -5.04 5.77 0.23
N ILE A 69 -5.72 5.66 1.38
CA ILE A 69 -7.07 6.21 1.58
C ILE A 69 -7.11 7.72 1.29
N ILE A 70 -6.14 8.47 1.82
CA ILE A 70 -6.12 9.93 1.66
C ILE A 70 -5.69 10.34 0.24
N PRO A 71 -4.61 9.78 -0.35
CA PRO A 71 -4.28 10.07 -1.74
C PRO A 71 -5.41 9.79 -2.73
N VAL A 72 -6.19 8.73 -2.54
CA VAL A 72 -7.34 8.41 -3.41
C VAL A 72 -8.35 9.55 -3.47
N VAL A 73 -8.65 10.19 -2.34
CA VAL A 73 -9.65 11.28 -2.30
C VAL A 73 -9.08 12.62 -2.77
N MET A 74 -7.77 12.82 -2.68
CA MET A 74 -7.12 14.09 -3.07
C MET A 74 -6.74 14.15 -4.56
N LEU A 75 -6.48 13.01 -5.20
CA LEU A 75 -5.97 12.96 -6.58
C LEU A 75 -7.11 13.03 -7.61
N TYR A 76 -7.76 14.19 -7.77
CA TYR A 76 -8.91 14.35 -8.69
C TYR A 76 -8.73 15.40 -9.80
N GLU A 77 -7.80 16.35 -9.66
CA GLU A 77 -7.74 17.55 -10.52
C GLU A 77 -7.32 17.23 -11.96
N THR A 78 -6.20 16.52 -12.12
CA THR A 78 -5.64 16.21 -13.44
C THR A 78 -6.09 14.83 -13.92
N LYS A 79 -5.99 14.58 -15.24
CA LYS A 79 -6.26 13.26 -15.81
C LYS A 79 -5.35 12.19 -15.19
N GLU A 80 -4.07 12.50 -15.03
CA GLU A 80 -3.08 11.60 -14.43
C GLU A 80 -3.42 11.32 -12.96
N ALA A 81 -3.76 12.36 -12.18
CA ALA A 81 -4.18 12.20 -10.79
C ALA A 81 -5.38 11.26 -10.67
N ARG A 82 -6.42 11.45 -11.49
CA ARG A 82 -7.60 10.57 -11.49
C ARG A 82 -7.29 9.12 -11.87
N VAL A 83 -6.35 8.91 -12.80
CA VAL A 83 -5.89 7.56 -13.16
C VAL A 83 -5.21 6.91 -11.94
N ASN A 84 -4.26 7.61 -11.31
CA ASN A 84 -3.56 7.08 -10.13
C ASN A 84 -4.51 6.81 -8.97
N ALA A 85 -5.44 7.73 -8.69
CA ALA A 85 -6.49 7.56 -7.68
C ALA A 85 -7.32 6.29 -7.93
N SER A 86 -7.70 6.05 -9.19
CA SER A 86 -8.47 4.86 -9.59
C SER A 86 -7.67 3.57 -9.38
N LEU A 87 -6.38 3.58 -9.68
CA LEU A 87 -5.47 2.45 -9.43
C LEU A 87 -5.32 2.17 -7.92
N TYR A 88 -5.09 3.21 -7.12
CA TYR A 88 -4.97 3.07 -5.66
C TYR A 88 -6.26 2.60 -5.00
N ALA A 89 -7.41 3.12 -5.44
CA ALA A 89 -8.72 2.68 -4.98
C ALA A 89 -8.96 1.20 -5.33
N THR A 90 -8.51 0.76 -6.51
CA THR A 90 -8.60 -0.64 -6.93
C THR A 90 -7.83 -1.55 -5.99
N ILE A 91 -6.58 -1.20 -5.64
CA ILE A 91 -5.76 -2.00 -4.71
C ILE A 91 -6.43 -2.10 -3.32
N LEU A 92 -6.93 -0.97 -2.79
CA LEU A 92 -7.66 -0.94 -1.51
C LEU A 92 -8.91 -1.83 -1.53
N PHE A 93 -9.67 -1.75 -2.62
CA PHE A 93 -10.88 -2.54 -2.79
C PHE A 93 -10.56 -4.04 -2.89
N GLN A 94 -9.60 -4.42 -3.73
CA GLN A 94 -9.14 -5.80 -3.87
C GLN A 94 -8.68 -6.38 -2.52
N LYS A 95 -7.93 -5.60 -1.73
CA LYS A 95 -7.53 -5.99 -0.36
C LYS A 95 -8.75 -6.37 0.49
N LYS A 96 -9.76 -5.50 0.53
CA LYS A 96 -10.95 -5.72 1.37
C LYS A 96 -11.82 -6.86 0.87
N MET A 97 -11.98 -7.01 -0.43
CA MET A 97 -12.75 -8.12 -1.00
C MET A 97 -12.07 -9.46 -0.79
N LEU A 98 -10.74 -9.53 -0.96
CA LEU A 98 -9.99 -10.77 -0.70
C LEU A 98 -10.06 -11.15 0.78
N TYR A 99 -9.93 -10.17 1.68
CA TYR A 99 -10.10 -10.39 3.11
C TYR A 99 -11.50 -10.92 3.45
N LEU A 100 -12.55 -10.28 2.94
CA LEU A 100 -13.95 -10.73 3.10
C LEU A 100 -14.16 -12.17 2.61
N ALA A 101 -13.58 -12.53 1.47
CA ALA A 101 -13.70 -13.87 0.93
C ALA A 101 -12.99 -14.94 1.78
N LEU A 102 -11.79 -14.63 2.26
CA LEU A 102 -10.98 -15.57 3.04
C LEU A 102 -11.45 -15.73 4.47
N VAL A 103 -11.94 -14.66 5.09
CA VAL A 103 -12.36 -14.65 6.51
C VAL A 103 -13.83 -15.02 6.65
N ASP A 104 -14.69 -14.44 5.82
CA ASP A 104 -16.15 -14.58 5.95
C ASP A 104 -16.75 -15.56 4.91
N GLY A 105 -15.93 -16.12 4.02
CA GLY A 105 -16.39 -17.10 3.03
C GLY A 105 -17.30 -16.54 1.94
N VAL A 106 -17.31 -15.22 1.75
CA VAL A 106 -18.15 -14.56 0.73
C VAL A 106 -17.60 -14.87 -0.67
N ASP A 107 -18.47 -15.33 -1.56
CA ASP A 107 -18.11 -15.50 -2.96
C ASP A 107 -17.85 -14.15 -3.61
N ILE A 108 -16.65 -13.97 -4.16
CA ILE A 108 -16.23 -12.76 -4.88
C ILE A 108 -15.89 -13.03 -6.35
N SER A 109 -16.19 -14.24 -6.86
CA SER A 109 -15.82 -14.68 -8.21
C SER A 109 -16.43 -13.81 -9.34
N TYR A 110 -17.51 -13.09 -9.03
CA TYR A 110 -18.19 -12.16 -9.93
C TYR A 110 -17.47 -10.80 -10.07
N ILE A 111 -16.51 -10.49 -9.21
CA ILE A 111 -15.85 -9.18 -9.21
C ILE A 111 -14.89 -9.05 -10.38
N ARG A 112 -14.87 -7.87 -10.99
CA ARG A 112 -13.94 -7.50 -12.06
C ARG A 112 -13.36 -6.13 -11.73
N THR A 113 -12.04 -6.05 -11.71
CA THR A 113 -11.28 -4.83 -11.40
C THR A 113 -10.31 -4.50 -12.54
N PRO A 114 -9.89 -3.23 -12.68
CA PRO A 114 -8.76 -2.89 -13.51
C PRO A 114 -7.53 -3.70 -13.12
N LYS A 115 -6.71 -4.07 -14.11
CA LYS A 115 -5.44 -4.75 -13.87
C LYS A 115 -4.43 -3.76 -13.32
N VAL A 116 -3.81 -4.08 -12.20
CA VAL A 116 -2.76 -3.28 -11.57
C VAL A 116 -1.52 -4.14 -11.40
N GLU A 117 -0.35 -3.60 -11.75
CA GLU A 117 0.93 -4.29 -11.58
C GLU A 117 1.38 -4.24 -10.11
N TYR A 118 0.66 -4.96 -9.26
CA TYR A 118 0.94 -5.09 -7.84
C TYR A 118 0.56 -6.50 -7.39
N ILE A 119 1.38 -7.11 -6.53
CA ILE A 119 1.25 -8.54 -6.18
C ILE A 119 -0.16 -8.88 -5.66
N LEU A 120 -0.77 -8.01 -4.86
CA LEU A 120 -2.12 -8.23 -4.36
C LEU A 120 -3.15 -8.26 -5.51
N SER A 121 -3.01 -7.42 -6.53
CA SER A 121 -3.92 -7.42 -7.68
C SER A 121 -3.76 -8.69 -8.51
N ILE A 122 -2.53 -9.17 -8.70
CA ILE A 122 -2.27 -10.42 -9.44
C ILE A 122 -2.90 -11.61 -8.71
N VAL A 123 -2.68 -11.68 -7.38
CA VAL A 123 -3.27 -12.70 -6.51
C VAL A 123 -4.79 -12.63 -6.51
N PHE A 124 -5.36 -11.42 -6.41
CA PHE A 124 -6.80 -11.20 -6.45
C PHE A 124 -7.41 -11.70 -7.77
N ASP A 125 -6.86 -11.31 -8.91
CA ASP A 125 -7.37 -11.68 -10.23
C ASP A 125 -7.38 -13.21 -10.41
N LYS A 126 -6.29 -13.88 -10.01
CA LYS A 126 -6.17 -15.34 -10.06
C LYS A 126 -7.10 -16.05 -9.08
N PHE A 127 -7.24 -15.51 -7.87
CA PHE A 127 -8.16 -16.05 -6.87
C PHE A 127 -9.62 -16.00 -7.36
N VAL A 128 -10.06 -14.85 -7.85
CA VAL A 128 -11.42 -14.65 -8.40
C VAL A 128 -11.67 -15.52 -9.63
N ALA A 129 -10.65 -15.72 -10.47
CA ALA A 129 -10.70 -16.60 -11.63
C ALA A 129 -10.62 -18.10 -11.28
N LYS A 130 -10.42 -18.45 -10.01
CA LYS A 130 -10.17 -19.82 -9.54
C LYS A 130 -8.93 -20.46 -10.17
N GLU A 131 -7.93 -19.65 -10.51
CA GLU A 131 -6.64 -20.07 -11.05
C GLU A 131 -5.64 -20.33 -9.91
N TYR A 132 -5.91 -21.34 -9.09
CA TYR A 132 -5.06 -21.75 -7.96
C TYR A 132 -5.17 -23.24 -7.68
N GLU A 133 -4.18 -23.76 -6.95
CA GLU A 133 -4.19 -25.10 -6.37
C GLU A 133 -4.36 -24.98 -4.85
N VAL A 134 -5.15 -25.86 -4.23
CA VAL A 134 -5.25 -25.89 -2.76
C VAL A 134 -4.17 -26.81 -2.23
N VAL A 135 -3.26 -26.28 -1.41
CA VAL A 135 -2.14 -27.01 -0.80
C VAL A 135 -2.19 -26.82 0.71
N GLY A 136 -2.71 -27.82 1.43
CA GLY A 136 -3.04 -27.65 2.85
C GLY A 136 -4.10 -26.57 3.02
N ASP A 137 -3.81 -25.57 3.86
CA ASP A 137 -4.71 -24.44 4.13
C ASP A 137 -4.43 -23.22 3.23
N ALA A 138 -3.56 -23.35 2.23
CA ALA A 138 -3.17 -22.27 1.35
C ALA A 138 -3.74 -22.43 -0.07
N TYR A 139 -4.10 -21.29 -0.67
CA TYR A 139 -4.35 -21.16 -2.09
C TYR A 139 -3.05 -20.82 -2.81
N ARG A 140 -2.45 -21.80 -3.47
CA ARG A 140 -1.23 -21.67 -4.24
C ARG A 140 -1.52 -21.11 -5.62
N ILE A 141 -0.94 -19.96 -5.92
CA ILE A 141 -1.17 -19.19 -7.13
C ILE A 141 0.14 -19.09 -7.91
N LYS A 142 0.17 -19.63 -9.14
CA LYS A 142 1.34 -19.50 -10.03
C LYS A 142 1.46 -18.05 -10.50
N LEU A 143 2.64 -17.44 -10.28
CA LEU A 143 2.94 -16.08 -10.72
C LEU A 143 3.70 -16.11 -12.06
N THR A 144 4.76 -16.91 -12.13
CA THR A 144 5.56 -17.18 -13.34
C THR A 144 5.93 -18.67 -13.40
N GLU A 145 6.76 -19.09 -14.35
CA GLU A 145 7.27 -20.47 -14.40
C GLU A 145 8.05 -20.88 -13.14
N ASN A 146 8.82 -19.96 -12.56
CA ASN A 146 9.71 -20.24 -11.42
C ASN A 146 9.24 -19.60 -10.10
N SER A 147 8.08 -18.93 -10.09
CA SER A 147 7.56 -18.25 -8.90
C SER A 147 6.07 -18.49 -8.68
N TYR A 148 5.69 -18.60 -7.41
CA TYR A 148 4.32 -18.77 -6.96
C TYR A 148 4.10 -18.00 -5.66
N SER A 149 2.84 -17.80 -5.29
CA SER A 149 2.47 -17.28 -3.98
C SER A 149 1.48 -18.21 -3.30
N ASP A 150 1.64 -18.39 -1.99
CA ASP A 150 0.64 -19.02 -1.14
C ASP A 150 -0.17 -17.92 -0.46
N LEU A 151 -1.48 -17.89 -0.73
CA LEU A 151 -2.46 -17.03 -0.07
C LEU A 151 -3.13 -17.82 1.05
N LEU A 152 -3.04 -17.34 2.27
CA LEU A 152 -3.56 -18.01 3.46
C LEU A 152 -3.99 -17.01 4.52
N VAL A 153 -4.71 -17.49 5.53
CA VAL A 153 -5.09 -16.71 6.72
C VAL A 153 -4.40 -17.27 7.96
N ASN A 154 -4.06 -16.40 8.89
CA ASN A 154 -3.53 -16.77 10.20
C ASN A 154 -4.18 -15.91 11.28
N GLU A 155 -4.50 -16.49 12.43
CA GLU A 155 -5.03 -15.74 13.57
C GLU A 155 -3.89 -15.34 14.51
N GLU A 156 -3.72 -14.04 14.73
CA GLU A 156 -2.71 -13.50 15.64
C GLU A 156 -3.38 -12.49 16.59
N ASN A 157 -3.35 -12.75 17.89
CA ASN A 157 -3.96 -11.92 18.94
C ASN A 157 -5.47 -11.64 18.72
N GLY A 158 -6.21 -12.64 18.24
CA GLY A 158 -7.66 -12.52 17.95
C GLY A 158 -7.99 -11.71 16.69
N ILE A 159 -6.98 -11.39 15.87
CA ILE A 159 -7.15 -10.74 14.58
C ILE A 159 -6.71 -11.72 13.49
N THR A 160 -7.63 -12.03 12.57
CA THR A 160 -7.29 -12.80 11.37
C THR A 160 -6.49 -11.92 10.42
N GLN A 161 -5.32 -12.39 10.02
CA GLN A 161 -4.43 -11.75 9.05
C GLN A 161 -4.51 -12.51 7.73
N MET A 162 -4.69 -11.78 6.64
CA MET A 162 -4.47 -12.29 5.29
C MET A 162 -2.97 -12.21 4.97
N ILE A 163 -2.39 -13.33 4.53
CA ILE A 163 -0.97 -13.46 4.24
C ILE A 163 -0.78 -13.86 2.78
N ILE A 164 0.13 -13.16 2.09
CA ILE A 164 0.65 -13.55 0.78
C ILE A 164 2.14 -13.86 0.95
N ALA A 165 2.48 -15.14 0.92
CA ALA A 165 3.86 -15.62 0.96
C ALA A 165 4.35 -15.85 -0.48
N ILE A 166 5.40 -15.15 -0.90
CA ILE A 166 5.91 -15.18 -2.28
C ILE A 166 7.17 -16.04 -2.32
N TYR A 167 7.18 -17.01 -3.23
CA TYR A 167 8.27 -17.95 -3.44
C TYR A 167 8.86 -17.80 -4.84
N GLU A 168 10.17 -17.92 -4.94
CA GLU A 168 10.92 -17.92 -6.19
C GLU A 168 12.01 -19.00 -6.08
N ASP A 169 12.14 -19.85 -7.11
CA ASP A 169 13.06 -20.99 -7.12
C ASP A 169 12.90 -21.89 -5.88
N GLY A 170 11.65 -22.06 -5.41
CA GLY A 170 11.30 -22.84 -4.23
C GLY A 170 11.68 -22.22 -2.89
N ARG A 171 12.20 -20.99 -2.85
CA ARG A 171 12.58 -20.28 -1.63
C ARG A 171 11.63 -19.13 -1.33
N LEU A 172 11.29 -18.95 -0.05
CA LEU A 172 10.51 -17.81 0.40
C LEU A 172 11.30 -16.51 0.18
N ARG A 173 10.74 -15.60 -0.61
CA ARG A 173 11.33 -14.30 -0.93
C ARG A 173 10.76 -13.17 -0.09
N SER A 174 9.44 -13.17 0.11
CA SER A 174 8.75 -12.08 0.79
C SER A 174 7.45 -12.58 1.40
N VAL A 175 7.03 -11.92 2.47
CA VAL A 175 5.73 -12.16 3.11
C VAL A 175 5.04 -10.82 3.23
N LYS A 176 3.83 -10.73 2.68
CA LYS A 176 2.96 -9.57 2.83
C LYS A 176 1.83 -9.92 3.78
N LYS A 177 1.60 -9.07 4.79
CA LYS A 177 0.55 -9.25 5.79
C LYS A 177 -0.47 -8.13 5.69
N TYR A 178 -1.75 -8.47 5.76
CA TYR A 178 -2.85 -7.54 5.59
C TYR A 178 -3.99 -7.83 6.57
N TRP A 179 -4.69 -6.78 6.98
CA TRP A 179 -5.94 -6.75 7.74
C TRP A 179 -6.79 -5.54 7.31
#